data_AF-A0A2R6IC89-F1
#
_entry.id   AF-A0A2R6IC89-F1
#
_cell.length_a   1.000
_cell.length_b   1.000
_cell.length_c   1.000
_cell.angle_alpha   90.00
_cell.angle_beta   90.00
_cell.angle_gamma   90.00
#
_symmetry.space_group_name_H-M   'P 1'
#
loop_
_entity.id
_entity.type
_entity.pdbx_description
1 polymer ?
#
loop_
_entity_poly.entity_id
_entity_poly.type
_entity_poly.pdbx_seq_one_letter_code
_entity_poly.pdbx_strand_id
1 'polypeptide(L)'
;MACTRCDREWDLSYELDELGVGNQAVQQFALDHKRHTGHFPDEVGTWHAECRRCPDGSEHLTEHAARRWARTHARHTHHAVAVEHARTDERSVVEPPAGPH
;
A
#
# COMPACT_ATOMS: atom_id res chain seq x y z
N MET A 1 -10.83 9.89 10.04
CA MET A 1 -9.66 8.99 9.97
C MET A 1 -9.69 8.06 11.17
N ALA A 2 -10.07 6.80 10.96
CA ALA A 2 -10.21 5.80 12.00
C ALA A 2 -9.18 4.68 11.86
N CYS A 3 -8.82 4.08 13.00
CA CYS A 3 -8.07 2.84 13.06
C CYS A 3 -8.66 1.94 14.15
N THR A 4 -9.46 0.96 13.74
CA THR A 4 -10.10 -0.04 14.59
C THR A 4 -9.07 -0.88 15.35
N ARG A 5 -7.90 -1.15 14.76
CA ARG A 5 -6.82 -1.91 15.40
C ARG A 5 -6.18 -1.15 16.58
N CYS A 6 -6.20 0.17 16.54
CA CYS A 6 -5.71 1.03 17.62
C CYS A 6 -6.82 1.54 18.55
N ASP A 7 -8.08 1.26 18.22
CA ASP A 7 -9.27 1.80 18.90
C ASP A 7 -9.24 3.33 19.02
N ARG A 8 -8.92 4.00 17.91
CA ARG A 8 -8.76 5.46 17.85
C ARG A 8 -9.32 6.06 16.58
N GLU A 9 -9.82 7.29 16.73
CA GLU A 9 -10.31 8.13 15.65
C GLU A 9 -9.67 9.52 15.74
N TRP A 10 -9.39 10.09 14.57
CA TRP A 10 -8.83 11.42 14.40
C TRP A 10 -9.68 12.19 13.39
N ASP A 11 -10.03 13.41 13.77
CA ASP A 11 -10.57 14.41 12.87
C ASP A 11 -9.40 15.12 12.18
N LEU A 12 -9.38 15.08 10.84
CA LEU A 12 -8.37 15.73 10.01
C LEU A 12 -8.99 16.87 9.17
N SER A 13 -10.24 17.27 9.45
CA SER A 13 -10.97 18.28 8.69
C SER A 13 -10.22 19.61 8.61
N TYR A 14 -9.61 20.04 9.71
CA TYR A 14 -8.81 21.27 9.76
C TYR A 14 -7.60 21.21 8.79
N GLU A 15 -6.83 20.12 8.81
CA GLU A 15 -5.66 19.94 7.95
C GLU A 15 -6.05 19.73 6.48
N LEU A 16 -7.20 19.11 6.23
CA LEU A 16 -7.74 18.84 4.89
C LEU A 16 -8.32 20.10 4.22
N ASP A 17 -9.11 20.88 4.96
CA ASP A 17 -9.91 21.98 4.41
C ASP A 17 -9.26 23.36 4.63
N GLU A 18 -8.55 23.59 5.74
CA GLU A 18 -8.01 24.93 6.05
C GLU A 18 -6.58 25.15 5.54
N LEU A 19 -5.76 24.10 5.44
CA LEU A 19 -4.37 24.22 4.98
C LEU A 19 -4.18 23.88 3.48
N GLY A 20 -5.20 23.36 2.80
CA GLY A 20 -5.15 23.03 1.36
C GLY A 20 -4.15 21.93 0.99
N VAL A 21 -3.67 21.15 1.97
CA VAL A 21 -2.66 20.09 1.81
C VAL A 21 -3.28 18.69 1.78
N GLY A 22 -4.59 18.59 1.55
CA GLY A 22 -5.39 17.44 1.97
C GLY A 22 -4.84 16.06 1.60
N ASN A 23 -4.40 15.85 0.35
CA ASN A 23 -3.84 14.57 -0.05
C ASN A 23 -2.47 14.28 0.59
N GLN A 24 -1.63 15.31 0.79
CA GLN A 24 -0.32 15.16 1.42
C GLN A 24 -0.42 14.93 2.93
N ALA A 25 -1.32 15.64 3.62
CA ALA A 25 -1.54 15.46 5.06
C ALA A 25 -2.02 14.04 5.39
N VAL A 26 -3.00 13.53 4.64
CA VAL A 26 -3.49 12.15 4.79
C VAL A 26 -2.39 11.13 4.52
N GLN A 27 -1.59 11.32 3.47
CA GLN A 27 -0.47 10.41 3.18
C GLN A 27 0.59 10.43 4.28
N GLN A 28 0.97 11.60 4.80
CA GLN A 28 1.94 11.69 5.89
C GLN A 28 1.42 11.06 7.17
N PHE A 29 0.16 11.33 7.54
CA PHE A 29 -0.49 10.68 8.67
C PHE A 29 -0.47 9.15 8.52
N ALA A 30 -0.85 8.65 7.35
CA ALA A 30 -0.85 7.22 7.07
C ALA A 30 0.55 6.59 7.19
N LEU A 31 1.58 7.25 6.65
CA LEU A 31 2.98 6.78 6.75
C LEU A 31 3.48 6.81 8.20
N ASP A 32 3.21 7.87 8.93
CA ASP A 32 3.62 8.01 10.32
C ASP A 32 2.93 6.97 11.21
N HIS A 33 1.61 6.82 11.05
CA HIS A 33 0.83 5.80 11.73
C HIS A 33 1.41 4.41 11.47
N LYS A 34 1.65 4.03 10.21
CA LYS A 34 2.27 2.74 9.87
C LYS A 34 3.66 2.55 10.48
N ARG A 35 4.48 3.60 10.55
CA ARG A 35 5.80 3.52 11.20
C ARG A 35 5.71 3.24 12.69
N HIS A 36 4.71 3.82 13.36
CA HIS A 36 4.52 3.66 14.80
C HIS A 36 3.73 2.40 15.19
N THR A 37 2.79 1.96 14.35
CA THR A 37 1.82 0.89 14.69
C THR A 37 1.97 -0.36 13.83
N GLY A 38 2.74 -0.31 12.74
CA GLY A 38 2.99 -1.42 11.83
C GLY A 38 1.89 -1.67 10.78
N HIS A 39 0.83 -0.84 10.73
CA HIS A 39 -0.28 -0.99 9.78
C HIS A 39 -0.79 0.38 9.32
N PHE A 40 -1.48 0.44 8.17
CA PHE A 40 -2.17 1.68 7.78
C PHE A 40 -3.54 1.81 8.49
N PRO A 41 -4.04 3.03 8.69
CA PRO A 41 -5.41 3.26 9.15
C PRO A 41 -6.45 2.68 8.18
N ASP A 42 -7.63 2.30 8.70
CA ASP A 42 -8.66 1.59 7.94
C ASP A 42 -9.17 2.39 6.74
N GLU A 43 -9.18 3.72 6.88
CA GLU A 43 -9.66 4.66 5.88
C GLU A 43 -8.72 4.82 4.66
N VAL A 44 -7.51 4.29 4.73
CA VAL A 44 -6.52 4.44 3.66
C VAL A 44 -6.71 3.33 2.62
N GLY A 45 -7.03 3.72 1.38
CA GLY A 45 -7.01 2.81 0.23
C GLY A 45 -5.57 2.49 -0.16
N THR A 46 -5.02 1.40 0.36
CA THR A 46 -3.65 0.98 0.10
C THR A 46 -3.57 0.06 -1.11
N TRP A 47 -2.36 -0.09 -1.62
CA TRP A 47 -1.99 -1.04 -2.65
C TRP A 47 -1.23 -2.20 -2.05
N HIS A 48 -1.74 -3.40 -2.23
CA HIS A 48 -1.17 -4.65 -1.75
C HIS A 48 -0.41 -5.32 -2.89
N ALA A 49 0.84 -5.70 -2.63
CA ALA A 49 1.62 -6.56 -3.51
C ALA A 49 1.87 -7.88 -2.79
N GLU A 50 1.24 -8.95 -3.27
CA GLU A 50 1.25 -10.27 -2.63
C GLU A 50 1.90 -11.29 -3.54
N CYS A 51 2.94 -11.96 -3.05
CA CYS A 51 3.56 -13.03 -3.79
C CYS A 51 2.63 -14.23 -3.86
N ARG A 52 2.46 -14.81 -5.05
CA ARG A 52 1.57 -15.97 -5.26
C ARG A 52 2.19 -17.31 -4.86
N ARG A 53 3.44 -17.31 -4.39
CA ARG A 53 4.22 -18.53 -4.12
C ARG A 53 4.89 -18.57 -2.75
N CYS A 54 5.20 -17.43 -2.15
CA CYS A 54 5.81 -17.35 -0.82
C CYS A 54 4.98 -16.40 0.06
N PRO A 55 5.16 -16.41 1.40
CA PRO A 55 4.38 -15.57 2.31
C PRO A 55 4.76 -14.07 2.24
N ASP A 56 5.73 -13.69 1.42
CA ASP A 56 6.15 -12.29 1.31
C ASP A 56 5.07 -11.44 0.63
N GLY A 57 4.83 -10.28 1.22
CA GLY A 57 3.96 -9.25 0.66
C GLY A 57 4.39 -7.88 1.14
N SER A 58 3.84 -6.85 0.51
CA SER A 58 4.06 -5.47 0.94
C SER A 58 2.87 -4.59 0.62
N GLU A 59 2.69 -3.57 1.44
CA GLU A 59 1.55 -2.66 1.35
C GLU A 59 2.04 -1.21 1.24
N HIS A 60 1.46 -0.46 0.30
CA HIS A 60 1.93 0.85 -0.15
C HIS A 60 0.79 1.85 -0.32
N LEU A 61 1.08 3.15 -0.25
CA LEU A 61 0.09 4.20 -0.54
C LEU A 61 -0.17 4.41 -2.03
N THR A 62 0.73 3.95 -2.90
CA THR A 62 0.62 4.16 -4.35
C THR A 62 0.85 2.87 -5.11
N GLU A 63 0.14 2.73 -6.23
CA GLU A 63 0.28 1.59 -7.15
C GLU A 63 1.73 1.45 -7.61
N HIS A 64 2.36 2.58 -7.95
CA HIS A 64 3.72 2.59 -8.47
C HIS A 64 4.72 1.95 -7.48
N ALA A 65 4.60 2.26 -6.19
CA ALA A 65 5.44 1.69 -5.16
C ALA A 65 5.20 0.18 -4.99
N ALA A 66 3.93 -0.25 -4.98
CA ALA A 66 3.56 -1.67 -4.94
C ALA A 66 4.10 -2.43 -6.16
N ARG A 67 3.92 -1.91 -7.37
CA ARG A 67 4.46 -2.52 -8.60
C ARG A 67 5.99 -2.53 -8.62
N ARG A 68 6.66 -1.51 -8.06
CA ARG A 68 8.12 -1.49 -7.97
C ARG A 68 8.62 -2.62 -7.07
N TRP A 69 8.02 -2.79 -5.89
CA TRP A 69 8.32 -3.92 -5.02
C TRP A 69 8.06 -5.25 -5.72
N ALA A 70 6.89 -5.40 -6.38
CA ALA A 70 6.50 -6.59 -7.11
C ALA A 70 7.50 -6.97 -8.21
N ARG A 71 7.95 -6.00 -9.02
CA ARG A 71 8.97 -6.21 -10.06
C ARG A 71 10.31 -6.65 -9.46
N THR A 72 10.75 -6.02 -8.38
CA THR A 72 11.98 -6.40 -7.69
C THR A 72 11.86 -7.83 -7.16
N HIS A 73 10.78 -8.16 -6.47
CA HIS A 73 10.54 -9.49 -5.93
C HIS A 73 10.51 -10.54 -7.05
N ALA A 74 9.71 -10.32 -8.11
CA ALA A 74 9.59 -11.23 -9.24
C ALA A 74 10.92 -11.47 -9.95
N ARG A 75 11.75 -10.43 -10.10
CA ARG A 75 13.10 -10.56 -10.69
C ARG A 75 14.05 -11.42 -9.85
N HIS A 76 13.99 -11.31 -8.52
CA HIS A 76 14.91 -12.04 -7.63
C HIS A 76 14.46 -13.47 -7.35
N THR A 77 13.14 -13.71 -7.31
CA THR A 77 12.56 -14.99 -6.88
C THR A 77 11.98 -15.81 -8.03
N HIS A 78 11.78 -15.21 -9.20
CA HIS A 78 11.00 -15.78 -10.29
C HIS A 78 9.55 -16.14 -9.89
N HIS A 79 8.99 -15.42 -8.92
CA HIS A 79 7.59 -15.57 -8.50
C HIS A 79 6.71 -14.51 -9.16
N ALA A 80 5.49 -14.90 -9.54
CA ALA A 80 4.46 -13.94 -9.94
C ALA A 80 3.89 -13.24 -8.69
N VAL A 81 3.65 -11.93 -8.81
CA VAL A 81 3.14 -11.10 -7.71
C VAL A 81 1.83 -10.44 -8.14
N ALA A 82 0.76 -10.65 -7.36
CA ALA A 82 -0.49 -9.93 -7.53
C ALA A 82 -0.34 -8.52 -6.95
N VAL A 83 -0.83 -7.51 -7.67
CA VAL A 83 -0.94 -6.13 -7.17
C VAL A 83 -2.39 -5.73 -7.21
N GLU A 84 -2.96 -5.36 -6.07
CA GLU A 84 -4.37 -5.01 -5.93
C GLU A 84 -4.57 -3.80 -5.02
N HIS A 85 -5.67 -3.09 -5.24
CA HIS A 85 -6.06 -1.97 -4.39
C HIS A 85 -7.09 -2.43 -3.34
N ALA A 86 -6.91 -2.03 -2.09
CA ALA A 86 -7.70 -2.53 -0.95
C ALA A 86 -9.20 -2.16 -1.01
N ARG A 87 -9.58 -1.17 -1.84
CA ARG A 87 -10.94 -0.60 -1.88
C ARG A 87 -11.59 -0.60 -3.26
N THR A 88 -10.86 -1.02 -4.29
CA THR A 88 -11.38 -1.08 -5.66
C THR A 88 -11.06 -2.45 -6.24
N ASP A 89 -11.80 -2.88 -7.24
CA ASP A 89 -11.53 -4.15 -7.94
C ASP A 89 -10.30 -4.09 -8.87
N GLU A 90 -9.47 -3.05 -8.73
CA GLU A 90 -8.29 -2.88 -9.55
C GLU A 90 -7.21 -3.88 -9.14
N ARG A 91 -6.90 -4.79 -10.07
CA ARG A 91 -5.91 -5.85 -9.87
C ARG A 91 -5.07 -6.04 -11.12
N SER A 92 -3.78 -6.27 -10.91
CA SER A 92 -2.83 -6.64 -11.96
C SER A 92 -1.87 -7.72 -11.46
N VAL A 93 -1.11 -8.31 -12.37
CA VAL A 93 -0.09 -9.32 -12.05
C VAL A 93 1.22 -8.89 -12.65
N VAL A 94 2.28 -8.95 -11.84
CA VAL A 94 3.66 -8.80 -12.31
C VAL A 94 4.25 -10.18 -12.47
N GLU A 95 4.48 -10.57 -13.71
CA GLU A 95 5.15 -11.82 -14.06
C GLU A 95 6.65 -11.72 -13.84
N PRO A 96 7.34 -12.84 -13.52
CA PRO A 96 8.79 -12.87 -13.52
C PRO A 96 9.34 -12.61 -14.93
N PRO A 97 10.58 -12.09 -15.05
CA PRO A 97 11.21 -11.94 -16.34
C PRO A 97 11.28 -13.30 -17.06
N ALA A 98 10.98 -13.32 -18.36
CA ALA A 98 11.23 -14.50 -19.18
C ALA A 98 12.73 -14.83 -19.09
N GLY A 99 13.07 -16.04 -18.67
CA GLY A 99 14.46 -16.49 -18.60
C GLY A 99 15.11 -16.46 -19.99
N PRO A 100 16.45 -16.38 -20.08
CA PRO A 100 17.12 -16.56 -21.35
C PRO A 100 16.83 -17.98 -21.85
N HIS A 101 16.12 -18.08 -22.98
CA HIS A 101 16.00 -19.31 -23.76
C HIS A 101 17.36 -19.72 -24.31
#